data_AF-A0A2B4RLT9-F1
#
_entry.id   AF-A0A2B4RLT9-F1
#
_cell.length_a   1.000
_cell.length_b   1.000
_cell.length_c   1.000
_cell.angle_alpha   90.00
_cell.angle_beta   90.00
_cell.angle_gamma   90.00
#
_symmetry.space_group_name_H-M   'P 1'
#
loop_
_entity.id
_entity.type
_entity.pdbx_description
1 polymer ?
#
loop_
_entity_poly.entity_id
_entity_poly.type
_entity_poly.pdbx_seq_one_letter_code
_entity_poly.pdbx_strand_id
1 'polypeptide(L)'
;MLCENTFTCQSYNFFVPRKLCELNNRTKEARPRDFVTDDNRFYVRSWPNRGGRHGWSFVARLSNCDTKHWMNESGQWWFDKNEAFGKTTDPSDNTDMISPLFWLLNGSDFKITRSDDSMHAPLLQTIDNCLGSQTLRSKVTNYGDFRNGKVWPEGKCLGKCKVQYGGQYQMTEGFGKATCSGEMQAADEVGFWCEWGWSGAVIMIGGARGACGRTDHGIGVTTAKKASFKKEDGRPEYDFGNSGWGSHTRSYSLNLWIK
;
A
#
# COMPACT_ATOMS: atom_id res chain seq x y z
N MET A 1 2.80 -18.32 17.88
CA MET A 1 2.79 -17.16 18.81
C MET A 1 3.56 -16.04 18.13
N LEU A 2 2.93 -14.90 17.83
CA LEU A 2 3.57 -13.78 17.13
C LEU A 2 4.19 -12.82 18.17
N CYS A 3 5.40 -12.30 17.88
CA CYS A 3 6.11 -11.36 18.75
C CYS A 3 5.23 -10.15 19.12
N GLU A 4 4.44 -9.68 18.15
CA GLU A 4 3.50 -8.56 18.28
C GLU A 4 2.42 -8.78 19.35
N ASN A 5 2.10 -10.03 19.68
CA ASN A 5 1.05 -10.38 20.65
C ASN A 5 1.58 -10.59 22.08
N THR A 6 2.87 -10.32 22.31
CA THR A 6 3.48 -10.50 23.64
C THR A 6 4.17 -9.21 24.08
N PHE A 7 3.70 -8.61 25.17
CA PHE A 7 4.27 -7.37 25.74
C PHE A 7 5.77 -7.45 26.03
N THR A 8 6.31 -8.67 26.15
CA THR A 8 7.71 -8.95 26.47
C THR A 8 8.60 -9.12 25.25
N CYS A 9 8.06 -9.33 24.05
CA CYS A 9 8.87 -9.62 22.87
C CYS A 9 9.35 -8.32 22.20
N GLN A 10 10.66 -8.15 22.14
CA GLN A 10 11.36 -6.99 21.58
C GLN A 10 12.00 -7.27 20.21
N SER A 11 12.14 -8.55 19.84
CA SER A 11 12.59 -8.96 18.51
C SER A 11 12.29 -10.44 18.28
N TYR A 12 12.47 -10.92 17.05
CA TYR A 12 12.46 -12.36 16.77
C TYR A 12 13.43 -12.69 15.64
N ASN A 13 13.94 -13.93 15.65
CA ASN A 13 14.67 -14.51 14.54
C ASN A 13 13.69 -15.38 13.72
N PHE A 14 13.57 -15.10 12.42
CA PHE A 14 12.73 -15.89 11.52
C PHE A 14 13.59 -16.84 10.69
N PHE A 15 13.42 -18.15 10.90
CA PHE A 15 14.11 -19.17 10.13
C PHE A 15 13.26 -19.60 8.93
N VAL A 16 13.71 -19.22 7.74
CA VAL A 16 12.97 -19.34 6.47
C VAL A 16 12.64 -20.79 6.10
N PRO A 17 13.59 -21.76 6.15
CA PRO A 17 13.36 -23.11 5.63
C PRO A 17 12.24 -23.87 6.35
N ARG A 18 11.98 -23.55 7.62
CA ARG A 18 10.94 -24.20 8.43
C ARG A 18 9.84 -23.24 8.90
N LYS A 19 9.88 -21.97 8.45
CA LYS A 19 8.95 -20.90 8.87
C LYS A 19 8.83 -20.79 10.40
N LEU A 20 9.96 -20.86 11.10
CA LEU A 20 10.00 -20.83 12.56
C LEU A 20 10.31 -19.41 13.06
N CYS A 21 9.55 -18.96 14.06
CA CYS A 21 9.81 -17.70 14.77
C CYS A 21 10.41 -18.00 16.16
N GLU A 22 11.64 -17.58 16.39
CA GLU A 22 12.28 -17.61 17.71
C GLU A 22 12.14 -16.23 18.36
N LEU A 23 11.28 -16.13 19.37
CA LEU A 23 10.96 -14.86 20.03
C LEU A 23 12.05 -14.46 21.02
N ASN A 24 12.39 -13.17 21.04
CA ASN A 24 13.40 -12.59 21.92
C ASN A 24 12.82 -11.40 22.68
N ASN A 25 13.14 -11.29 23.97
CA ASN A 25 12.73 -10.17 24.82
C ASN A 25 13.74 -9.01 24.84
N ARG A 26 14.74 -9.05 23.94
CA ARG A 26 15.80 -8.05 23.77
C ARG A 26 16.03 -7.78 22.28
N THR A 27 16.72 -6.68 21.97
CA THR A 27 17.14 -6.34 20.60
C THR A 27 18.61 -6.69 20.36
N LYS A 28 19.02 -6.76 19.09
CA LYS A 28 20.41 -7.04 18.68
C LYS A 28 21.42 -6.05 19.23
N GLU A 29 21.02 -4.80 19.44
CA GLU A 29 21.87 -3.76 20.01
C GLU A 29 22.10 -3.98 21.51
N ALA A 30 21.11 -4.54 22.22
CA ALA A 30 21.20 -4.81 23.65
C ALA A 30 21.95 -6.11 23.98
N ARG A 31 21.82 -7.15 23.14
CA ARG A 31 22.50 -8.44 23.31
C ARG A 31 22.89 -9.09 21.97
N PRO A 32 23.99 -8.66 21.34
CA PRO A 32 24.38 -9.12 20.00
C PRO A 32 24.58 -10.63 19.86
N ARG A 33 24.89 -11.34 20.96
CA ARG A 33 25.18 -12.78 20.99
C ARG A 33 23.95 -13.66 20.83
N ASP A 34 22.76 -13.13 21.12
CA ASP A 34 21.49 -13.85 20.97
C ASP A 34 21.02 -13.88 19.49
N PHE A 35 21.80 -13.30 18.58
CA PHE A 35 21.46 -13.11 17.17
C PHE A 35 22.48 -13.81 16.28
N VAL A 36 22.02 -14.82 15.56
CA VAL A 36 22.83 -15.64 14.66
C VAL A 36 22.85 -15.01 13.27
N THR A 37 24.04 -14.82 12.72
CA THR A 37 24.26 -14.50 11.29
C THR A 37 24.22 -15.79 10.49
N ASP A 38 23.01 -16.28 10.22
CA ASP A 38 22.75 -17.45 9.36
C ASP A 38 21.95 -16.94 8.16
N ASP A 39 22.38 -17.26 6.95
CA ASP A 39 21.75 -16.80 5.69
C ASP A 39 20.28 -17.23 5.59
N ASN A 40 19.88 -18.27 6.33
CA ASN A 40 18.51 -18.75 6.41
C ASN A 40 17.69 -18.09 7.52
N ARG A 41 18.26 -17.14 8.27
CA ARG A 41 17.63 -16.46 9.41
C ARG A 41 17.59 -14.95 9.21
N PHE A 42 16.40 -14.38 9.31
CA PHE A 42 16.24 -12.92 9.35
C PHE A 42 15.99 -12.45 10.78
N TYR A 43 16.80 -11.50 11.23
CA TYR A 43 16.50 -10.75 12.45
C TYR A 43 15.42 -9.72 12.15
N VAL A 44 14.36 -9.73 12.95
CA VAL A 44 13.32 -8.70 12.93
C VAL A 44 13.25 -8.06 14.30
N ARG A 45 13.58 -6.77 14.37
CA ARG A 45 13.35 -5.97 15.58
C ARG A 45 11.85 -5.75 15.74
N SER A 46 11.28 -6.09 16.90
CA SER A 46 9.94 -5.65 17.23
C SER A 46 10.03 -4.20 17.67
N TRP A 47 9.13 -3.37 17.17
CA TRP A 47 9.11 -1.97 17.55
C TRP A 47 8.70 -1.86 19.02
N PRO A 48 9.38 -1.02 19.82
CA PRO A 48 8.84 -0.65 21.12
C PRO A 48 7.53 0.09 20.83
N ASN A 49 6.40 -0.53 21.17
CA ASN A 49 5.13 0.14 21.38
C ASN A 49 5.32 1.20 22.48
N ARG A 50 5.81 2.39 22.12
CA ARG A 50 5.83 3.56 22.98
C ARG A 50 5.54 4.79 22.15
N GLY A 51 4.26 5.14 22.10
CA GLY A 51 3.84 6.53 21.86
C GLY A 51 2.98 6.84 20.64
N GLY A 52 2.11 5.94 20.15
CA GLY A 52 1.10 6.33 19.15
C GLY A 52 0.18 5.23 18.61
N ARG A 53 -0.94 4.96 19.30
CA ARG A 53 -2.20 4.39 18.78
C ARG A 53 -2.12 3.03 18.02
N HIS A 54 -2.13 1.96 18.81
CA HIS A 54 -2.79 0.65 18.59
C HIS A 54 -2.77 0.01 17.18
N GLY A 55 -1.87 -0.96 16.98
CA GLY A 55 -2.07 -2.07 16.05
C GLY A 55 -2.01 -1.73 14.57
N TRP A 56 -1.07 -0.89 14.11
CA TRP A 56 -0.84 -0.64 12.68
C TRP A 56 0.58 -0.99 12.28
N SER A 57 0.74 -1.74 11.20
CA SER A 57 2.03 -2.22 10.68
C SER A 57 2.32 -1.65 9.31
N PHE A 58 3.54 -1.16 9.10
CA PHE A 58 3.99 -0.53 7.84
C PHE A 58 4.25 -1.59 6.76
N VAL A 59 3.58 -1.51 5.61
CA VAL A 59 3.63 -2.59 4.61
C VAL A 59 4.14 -2.17 3.24
N ALA A 60 3.96 -0.92 2.84
CA ALA A 60 4.35 -0.45 1.53
C ALA A 60 4.51 1.08 1.50
N ARG A 61 5.34 1.57 0.58
CA ARG A 61 5.46 2.99 0.23
C ARG A 61 5.47 3.14 -1.28
N LEU A 62 4.76 4.17 -1.74
CA LEU A 62 4.56 4.53 -3.13
C LEU A 62 5.18 5.91 -3.40
N SER A 63 6.18 5.99 -4.28
CA SER A 63 6.93 7.21 -4.55
C SER A 63 7.07 7.50 -6.05
N ASN A 64 6.43 8.59 -6.50
CA ASN A 64 6.65 9.14 -7.84
C ASN A 64 8.05 9.76 -8.05
N CYS A 65 8.92 9.78 -7.03
CA CYS A 65 10.22 10.45 -7.10
C CYS A 65 11.31 9.58 -7.73
N ASP A 66 11.20 8.26 -7.62
CA ASP A 66 12.22 7.35 -8.15
C ASP A 66 11.79 6.69 -9.47
N THR A 67 12.64 5.83 -10.03
CA THR A 67 12.41 5.19 -11.35
C THR A 67 11.78 3.82 -11.24
N LYS A 68 11.60 3.31 -10.03
CA LYS A 68 10.79 2.13 -9.74
C LYS A 68 9.39 2.66 -9.53
N HIS A 69 8.42 1.83 -9.90
CA HIS A 69 7.04 2.18 -9.71
C HIS A 69 6.24 0.89 -9.54
N TRP A 70 5.29 0.93 -8.63
CA TRP A 70 4.23 -0.05 -8.41
C TRP A 70 3.44 -0.35 -9.67
N MET A 71 3.48 0.54 -10.66
CA MET A 71 2.90 0.36 -11.99
C MET A 71 3.84 -0.32 -12.99
N ASN A 72 4.88 -1.02 -12.54
CA ASN A 72 5.74 -1.78 -13.44
C ASN A 72 4.91 -2.72 -14.34
N GLU A 73 5.27 -2.83 -15.63
CA GLU A 73 4.45 -3.51 -16.64
C GLU A 73 4.13 -4.98 -16.35
N SER A 74 4.96 -5.65 -15.56
CA SER A 74 4.71 -7.02 -15.12
C SER A 74 3.60 -7.15 -14.08
N GLY A 75 3.24 -6.06 -13.37
CA GLY A 75 2.38 -6.07 -12.19
C GLY A 75 3.01 -6.71 -10.94
N GLN A 76 4.29 -7.10 -10.99
CA GLN A 76 4.92 -7.95 -9.96
C GLN A 76 4.85 -7.39 -8.53
N TRP A 77 4.83 -6.06 -8.35
CA TRP A 77 4.76 -5.44 -7.03
C TRP A 77 3.46 -5.76 -6.29
N TRP A 78 2.36 -5.87 -7.04
CA TRP A 78 1.05 -6.22 -6.51
C TRP A 78 0.91 -7.74 -6.31
N PHE A 79 1.45 -8.54 -7.23
CA PHE A 79 1.16 -9.98 -7.31
C PHE A 79 2.28 -10.87 -6.74
N ASP A 80 3.51 -10.74 -7.22
CA ASP A 80 4.51 -11.81 -7.15
C ASP A 80 5.69 -11.52 -6.23
N LYS A 81 5.95 -10.25 -5.95
CA LYS A 81 7.15 -9.83 -5.21
C LYS A 81 7.21 -10.54 -3.85
N ASN A 82 8.22 -11.37 -3.64
CA ASN A 82 8.34 -12.22 -2.45
C ASN A 82 9.55 -11.84 -1.58
N GLU A 83 10.23 -10.76 -1.95
CA GLU A 83 11.37 -10.19 -1.24
C GLU A 83 11.08 -8.74 -0.87
N ALA A 84 11.57 -8.37 0.31
CA ALA A 84 11.52 -6.99 0.78
C ALA A 84 12.28 -6.06 -0.17
N PHE A 85 11.81 -4.83 -0.32
CA PHE A 85 12.51 -3.80 -1.08
C PHE A 85 12.40 -2.46 -0.37
N GLY A 86 13.47 -1.66 -0.39
CA GLY A 86 13.54 -0.37 0.31
C GLY A 86 13.71 -0.51 1.83
N LYS A 87 13.72 0.62 2.54
CA LYS A 87 13.83 0.64 4.01
C LYS A 87 12.48 0.33 4.65
N THR A 88 12.25 -0.94 4.98
CA THR A 88 10.97 -1.44 5.53
C THR A 88 10.66 -0.97 6.95
N THR A 89 11.62 -0.32 7.61
CA THR A 89 11.52 0.15 9.00
C THR A 89 11.44 1.67 9.12
N ASP A 90 11.73 2.42 8.07
CA ASP A 90 11.74 3.89 8.14
C ASP A 90 10.61 4.43 7.29
N PRO A 91 9.53 4.99 7.88
CA PRO A 91 8.38 5.58 7.18
C PRO A 91 8.70 6.90 6.42
N SER A 92 9.91 7.45 6.51
CA SER A 92 10.20 8.83 6.14
C SER A 92 10.86 9.04 4.76
N ASP A 93 11.49 8.02 4.18
CA ASP A 93 12.12 8.19 2.86
C ASP A 93 11.07 8.44 1.77
N ASN A 94 11.50 9.08 0.67
CA ASN A 94 10.66 9.32 -0.50
C ASN A 94 11.04 8.40 -1.67
N THR A 95 11.04 7.09 -1.42
CA THR A 95 11.39 6.04 -2.38
C THR A 95 10.45 4.86 -2.21
N ASP A 96 10.22 4.07 -3.25
CA ASP A 96 9.37 2.89 -3.13
C ASP A 96 9.88 1.90 -2.08
N MET A 97 8.94 1.28 -1.36
CA MET A 97 9.22 0.24 -0.37
C MET A 97 8.13 -0.81 -0.40
N ILE A 98 8.49 -2.08 -0.27
CA ILE A 98 7.55 -3.15 0.05
C ILE A 98 8.12 -4.06 1.15
N SER A 99 7.32 -4.26 2.18
CA SER A 99 7.64 -5.10 3.33
C SER A 99 7.02 -6.48 3.15
N PRO A 100 7.64 -7.56 3.67
CA PRO A 100 7.01 -8.89 3.67
C PRO A 100 5.63 -8.93 4.32
N LEU A 101 5.33 -7.99 5.22
CA LEU A 101 4.01 -7.86 5.82
C LEU A 101 2.89 -7.61 4.78
N PHE A 102 3.21 -7.06 3.60
CA PHE A 102 2.25 -6.88 2.51
C PHE A 102 1.57 -8.20 2.07
N TRP A 103 2.28 -9.33 2.18
CA TRP A 103 1.78 -10.66 1.81
C TRP A 103 1.81 -11.69 2.96
N LEU A 104 2.19 -11.29 4.17
CA LEU A 104 2.23 -12.17 5.35
C LEU A 104 1.26 -11.74 6.46
N LEU A 105 0.94 -10.44 6.55
CA LEU A 105 0.10 -9.93 7.64
C LEU A 105 -1.37 -9.90 7.20
N ASN A 106 -2.17 -10.75 7.82
CA ASN A 106 -3.63 -10.65 7.73
C ASN A 106 -4.09 -9.44 8.54
N GLY A 107 -4.93 -8.60 7.94
CA GLY A 107 -5.45 -7.41 8.59
C GLY A 107 -6.95 -7.27 8.48
N SER A 108 -7.47 -6.35 9.29
CA SER A 108 -8.85 -5.89 9.27
C SER A 108 -9.03 -4.71 8.30
N ASP A 109 -8.13 -3.74 8.37
CA ASP A 109 -8.24 -2.47 7.67
C ASP A 109 -6.86 -1.96 7.24
N PHE A 110 -6.82 -1.00 6.31
CA PHE A 110 -5.58 -0.30 5.93
C PHE A 110 -5.72 1.22 6.11
N LYS A 111 -4.60 1.91 6.29
CA LYS A 111 -4.54 3.38 6.28
C LYS A 111 -3.43 3.89 5.36
N ILE A 112 -3.59 5.13 4.91
CA ILE A 112 -2.60 5.87 4.12
C ILE A 112 -2.10 7.05 4.95
N THR A 113 -0.78 7.25 4.95
CA THR A 113 -0.13 8.43 5.54
C THR A 113 0.90 8.99 4.57
N ARG A 114 1.42 10.19 4.83
CA ARG A 114 2.57 10.73 4.10
C ARG A 114 3.90 10.39 4.77
N SER A 115 4.96 10.33 3.98
CA SER A 115 6.33 10.13 4.47
C SER A 115 6.94 11.38 5.11
N ASP A 116 6.52 12.57 4.70
CA ASP A 116 7.01 13.86 5.23
C ASP A 116 6.21 14.40 6.43
N ASP A 117 5.20 13.65 6.88
CA ASP A 117 4.51 13.91 8.15
C ASP A 117 5.12 13.02 9.25
N SER A 118 5.88 13.62 10.16
CA SER A 118 6.54 12.92 11.27
C SER A 118 5.56 12.28 12.27
N MET A 119 4.30 12.74 12.30
CA MET A 119 3.26 12.16 13.13
C MET A 119 2.53 11.00 12.43
N HIS A 120 2.77 10.82 11.12
CA HIS A 120 2.07 9.88 10.25
C HIS A 120 0.55 9.88 10.50
N ALA A 121 -0.03 11.08 10.53
CA ALA A 121 -1.47 11.23 10.69
C ALA A 121 -2.18 10.51 9.53
N PRO A 122 -3.19 9.67 9.81
CA PRO A 122 -3.97 9.05 8.76
C PRO A 122 -4.60 10.11 7.86
N LEU A 123 -4.25 10.10 6.59
CA LEU A 123 -4.97 10.83 5.55
C LEU A 123 -6.30 10.16 5.27
N LEU A 124 -6.28 8.83 5.32
CA LEU A 124 -7.41 7.94 5.16
C LEU A 124 -7.15 6.67 5.96
N GLN A 125 -8.21 6.11 6.51
CA GLN A 125 -8.26 4.74 7.03
C GLN A 125 -9.54 4.07 6.53
N THR A 126 -9.46 2.80 6.13
CA THR A 126 -10.66 2.01 5.90
C THR A 126 -11.33 1.65 7.22
N ILE A 127 -12.63 1.37 7.13
CA ILE A 127 -13.44 0.92 8.25
C ILE A 127 -14.23 -0.33 7.85
N ASP A 128 -14.89 -0.94 8.83
CA ASP A 128 -15.78 -2.08 8.67
C ASP A 128 -15.09 -3.33 8.09
N ASN A 129 -13.86 -3.60 8.54
CA ASN A 129 -13.10 -4.81 8.19
C ASN A 129 -12.88 -4.94 6.68
N CYS A 130 -12.45 -3.87 6.03
CA CYS A 130 -12.24 -3.80 4.59
C CYS A 130 -11.41 -4.97 4.02
N LEU A 131 -10.33 -5.35 4.72
CA LEU A 131 -9.44 -6.43 4.30
C LEU A 131 -10.02 -7.81 4.58
N GLY A 132 -11.00 -7.94 5.48
CA GLY A 132 -11.69 -9.20 5.73
C GLY A 132 -10.77 -10.30 6.26
N SER A 133 -9.82 -9.95 7.14
CA SER A 133 -8.77 -10.85 7.64
C SER A 133 -7.84 -11.43 6.56
N GLN A 134 -7.73 -10.74 5.42
CA GLN A 134 -6.80 -11.09 4.34
C GLN A 134 -5.54 -10.21 4.43
N THR A 135 -4.47 -10.66 3.77
CA THR A 135 -3.33 -9.78 3.50
C THR A 135 -3.72 -8.69 2.50
N LEU A 136 -2.98 -7.57 2.46
CA LEU A 136 -3.22 -6.53 1.46
C LEU A 136 -3.02 -7.07 0.04
N ARG A 137 -2.00 -7.93 -0.18
CA ARG A 137 -1.85 -8.66 -1.45
C ARG A 137 -3.11 -9.43 -1.79
N SER A 138 -3.55 -10.32 -0.91
CA SER A 138 -4.72 -11.16 -1.17
C SER A 138 -5.96 -10.32 -1.47
N LYS A 139 -6.20 -9.24 -0.71
CA LYS A 139 -7.31 -8.32 -0.96
C LYS A 139 -7.25 -7.75 -2.38
N VAL A 140 -6.08 -7.28 -2.82
CA VAL A 140 -5.91 -6.73 -4.16
C VAL A 140 -6.02 -7.82 -5.23
N THR A 141 -5.38 -8.98 -5.07
CA THR A 141 -5.30 -10.00 -6.12
C THR A 141 -6.56 -10.87 -6.25
N ASN A 142 -7.43 -10.90 -5.24
CA ASN A 142 -8.63 -11.76 -5.23
C ASN A 142 -9.69 -11.35 -6.26
N TYR A 143 -9.60 -10.15 -6.84
CA TYR A 143 -10.52 -9.71 -7.89
C TYR A 143 -10.13 -10.22 -9.29
N GLY A 144 -8.92 -10.77 -9.44
CA GLY A 144 -8.43 -11.33 -10.67
C GLY A 144 -6.93 -11.11 -10.88
N ASP A 145 -6.38 -11.86 -11.82
CA ASP A 145 -5.04 -11.65 -12.34
C ASP A 145 -5.08 -10.66 -13.51
N PHE A 146 -4.34 -9.56 -13.39
CA PHE A 146 -4.27 -8.47 -14.39
C PHE A 146 -2.85 -8.26 -14.94
N ARG A 147 -1.95 -9.21 -14.72
CA ARG A 147 -0.59 -9.18 -15.28
C ARG A 147 -0.60 -9.44 -16.79
N ASN A 148 0.58 -9.37 -17.40
CA ASN A 148 0.81 -9.74 -18.81
C ASN A 148 -0.08 -8.96 -19.79
N GLY A 149 -0.28 -7.67 -19.53
CA GLY A 149 -1.08 -6.77 -20.37
C GLY A 149 -2.57 -7.04 -20.39
N LYS A 150 -3.09 -7.81 -19.43
CA LYS A 150 -4.52 -8.04 -19.30
C LYS A 150 -5.23 -6.76 -18.85
N VAL A 151 -6.27 -6.41 -19.61
CA VAL A 151 -7.10 -5.23 -19.39
C VAL A 151 -7.98 -5.42 -18.15
N TRP A 152 -8.11 -4.36 -17.36
CA TRP A 152 -8.95 -4.32 -16.17
C TRP A 152 -10.43 -4.24 -16.54
N PRO A 153 -11.36 -4.72 -15.71
CA PRO A 153 -12.76 -4.83 -16.09
C PRO A 153 -13.44 -3.47 -16.24
N GLU A 154 -14.05 -3.25 -17.40
CA GLU A 154 -14.51 -1.92 -17.80
C GLU A 154 -15.70 -1.39 -16.97
N GLY A 155 -15.65 -0.09 -16.64
CA GLY A 155 -16.76 0.68 -16.09
C GLY A 155 -17.22 0.33 -14.69
N LYS A 156 -16.32 -0.24 -13.88
CA LYS A 156 -16.58 -0.55 -12.47
C LYS A 156 -15.31 -0.53 -11.64
N CYS A 157 -15.51 -0.49 -10.33
CA CYS A 157 -14.53 -0.96 -9.35
C CYS A 157 -14.93 -2.38 -8.95
N LEU A 158 -13.95 -3.29 -8.81
CA LEU A 158 -14.21 -4.70 -8.50
C LEU A 158 -14.49 -4.96 -7.02
N GLY A 159 -14.06 -4.05 -6.15
CA GLY A 159 -14.48 -4.02 -4.76
C GLY A 159 -14.37 -2.62 -4.19
N LYS A 160 -15.01 -2.41 -3.05
CA LYS A 160 -15.04 -1.11 -2.38
C LYS A 160 -14.96 -1.28 -0.87
N CYS A 161 -14.46 -0.25 -0.20
CA CYS A 161 -14.49 -0.15 1.25
C CYS A 161 -14.83 1.28 1.67
N LYS A 162 -15.56 1.41 2.78
CA LYS A 162 -15.79 2.71 3.42
C LYS A 162 -14.51 3.21 4.06
N VAL A 163 -14.36 4.53 4.08
CA VAL A 163 -13.19 5.20 4.65
C VAL A 163 -13.56 6.36 5.54
N GLN A 164 -12.65 6.67 6.47
CA GLN A 164 -12.63 7.92 7.21
C GLN A 164 -11.39 8.70 6.83
N TYR A 165 -11.58 9.95 6.43
CA TYR A 165 -10.50 10.87 6.13
C TYR A 165 -10.02 11.62 7.37
N GLY A 166 -8.77 12.06 7.33
CA GLY A 166 -8.15 12.85 8.38
C GLY A 166 -6.90 13.58 7.87
N GLY A 167 -6.16 14.18 8.79
CA GLY A 167 -4.90 14.85 8.48
C GLY A 167 -5.03 15.86 7.33
N GLN A 168 -4.05 15.85 6.43
CA GLN A 168 -3.94 16.80 5.33
C GLN A 168 -4.38 16.20 3.98
N TYR A 169 -5.39 15.32 3.97
CA TYR A 169 -5.77 14.60 2.75
C TYR A 169 -6.12 15.54 1.57
N GLN A 170 -6.78 16.68 1.84
CA GLN A 170 -7.17 17.65 0.80
C GLN A 170 -5.97 18.30 0.09
N MET A 171 -4.81 18.36 0.74
CA MET A 171 -3.56 18.89 0.16
C MET A 171 -2.65 17.78 -0.36
N THR A 172 -3.12 16.53 -0.35
CA THR A 172 -2.34 15.37 -0.75
C THR A 172 -2.77 14.90 -2.14
N GLU A 173 -1.80 14.73 -3.01
CA GLU A 173 -2.02 14.17 -4.33
C GLU A 173 -2.40 12.69 -4.24
N GLY A 174 -3.31 12.25 -5.11
CA GLY A 174 -4.04 10.98 -4.94
C GLY A 174 -5.46 11.19 -4.39
N PHE A 175 -5.69 12.26 -3.63
CA PHE A 175 -6.94 12.52 -2.91
C PHE A 175 -7.82 13.60 -3.56
N GLY A 176 -7.49 14.06 -4.76
CA GLY A 176 -8.21 15.15 -5.45
C GLY A 176 -9.69 14.87 -5.73
N LYS A 177 -10.14 13.62 -5.60
CA LYS A 177 -11.55 13.20 -5.73
C LYS A 177 -12.18 12.68 -4.44
N ALA A 178 -11.47 12.78 -3.31
CA ALA A 178 -11.91 12.31 -2.00
C ALA A 178 -13.20 12.98 -1.47
N THR A 179 -13.59 14.13 -2.02
CA THR A 179 -14.83 14.86 -1.65
C THR A 179 -15.94 14.73 -2.70
N CYS A 180 -15.70 13.98 -3.78
CA CYS A 180 -16.65 13.84 -4.88
C CYS A 180 -17.34 12.48 -4.83
N SER A 181 -18.66 12.47 -4.87
CA SER A 181 -19.46 11.24 -5.03
C SER A 181 -19.90 11.13 -6.48
N GLY A 182 -19.45 10.08 -7.15
CA GLY A 182 -19.74 9.83 -8.56
C GLY A 182 -20.58 8.56 -8.76
N GLU A 183 -20.95 8.30 -10.01
CA GLU A 183 -21.77 7.14 -10.38
C GLU A 183 -21.07 5.81 -10.07
N MET A 184 -19.73 5.78 -10.12
CA MET A 184 -18.97 4.55 -9.84
C MET A 184 -18.80 4.28 -8.35
N GLN A 185 -18.65 5.33 -7.53
CA GLN A 185 -18.19 5.23 -6.15
C GLN A 185 -18.46 6.54 -5.41
N ALA A 186 -18.73 6.46 -4.11
CA ALA A 186 -18.96 7.62 -3.26
C ALA A 186 -17.63 8.28 -2.79
N ALA A 187 -17.71 9.51 -2.31
CA ALA A 187 -16.56 10.26 -1.77
C ALA A 187 -15.87 9.53 -0.61
N ASP A 188 -16.66 8.89 0.26
CA ASP A 188 -16.25 8.17 1.46
C ASP A 188 -15.86 6.71 1.20
N GLU A 189 -15.41 6.40 -0.02
CA GLU A 189 -15.02 5.05 -0.43
C GLU A 189 -13.63 5.02 -1.06
N VAL A 190 -12.96 3.87 -0.90
CA VAL A 190 -11.89 3.41 -1.79
C VAL A 190 -12.39 2.25 -2.64
N GLY A 191 -11.91 2.19 -3.88
CA GLY A 191 -12.27 1.17 -4.85
C GLY A 191 -11.05 0.41 -5.34
N PHE A 192 -11.18 -0.88 -5.58
CA PHE A 192 -10.12 -1.73 -6.10
C PHE A 192 -10.33 -2.03 -7.58
N TRP A 193 -9.27 -1.90 -8.38
CA TRP A 193 -9.27 -2.10 -9.83
C TRP A 193 -10.41 -1.35 -10.50
N CYS A 194 -10.36 -0.03 -10.38
CA CYS A 194 -11.36 0.85 -10.96
C CYS A 194 -10.95 1.26 -12.36
N GLU A 195 -11.84 1.05 -13.31
CA GLU A 195 -11.61 1.39 -14.71
C GLU A 195 -12.81 2.16 -15.26
N TRP A 196 -12.53 3.22 -16.02
CA TRP A 196 -13.49 3.80 -16.92
C TRP A 196 -12.84 4.43 -18.14
N GLY A 197 -13.27 3.95 -19.32
CA GLY A 197 -12.82 4.43 -20.60
C GLY A 197 -11.39 3.99 -20.86
N TRP A 198 -10.44 4.88 -20.61
CA TRP A 198 -9.03 4.73 -21.01
C TRP A 198 -8.05 4.86 -19.85
N SER A 199 -8.57 4.82 -18.63
CA SER A 199 -7.90 5.22 -17.40
C SER A 199 -8.27 4.25 -16.29
N GLY A 200 -7.39 4.09 -15.32
CA GLY A 200 -7.73 3.31 -14.13
C GLY A 200 -6.80 3.55 -12.97
N ALA A 201 -7.24 3.06 -11.81
CA ALA A 201 -6.43 2.98 -10.59
C ALA A 201 -6.55 1.60 -9.93
N VAL A 202 -5.44 1.09 -9.40
CA VAL A 202 -5.44 -0.14 -8.58
C VAL A 202 -6.22 0.10 -7.29
N ILE A 203 -6.02 1.24 -6.63
CA ILE A 203 -6.82 1.71 -5.49
C ILE A 203 -7.28 3.14 -5.75
N MET A 204 -8.52 3.31 -6.18
CA MET A 204 -9.12 4.63 -6.44
C MET A 204 -9.66 5.24 -5.15
N ILE A 205 -9.37 6.51 -4.90
CA ILE A 205 -9.77 7.23 -3.68
C ILE A 205 -10.85 8.27 -4.03
N GLY A 206 -12.05 8.11 -3.45
CA GLY A 206 -13.21 8.95 -3.74
C GLY A 206 -13.98 8.52 -4.99
N GLY A 207 -14.77 9.42 -5.54
CA GLY A 207 -15.71 9.12 -6.62
C GLY A 207 -15.15 9.30 -8.04
N ALA A 208 -15.78 8.59 -8.98
CA ALA A 208 -15.51 8.71 -10.42
C ALA A 208 -16.82 8.66 -11.21
N ARG A 209 -16.75 9.11 -12.46
CA ARG A 209 -17.86 9.38 -13.40
C ARG A 209 -18.75 10.57 -13.00
N GLY A 210 -19.56 11.02 -13.95
CA GLY A 210 -20.30 12.27 -13.85
C GLY A 210 -19.37 13.45 -13.61
N ALA A 211 -19.71 14.30 -12.64
CA ALA A 211 -18.92 15.47 -12.27
C ALA A 211 -17.55 15.13 -11.66
N CYS A 212 -17.32 13.88 -11.19
CA CYS A 212 -16.05 13.49 -10.58
C CYS A 212 -14.95 13.22 -11.61
N GLY A 213 -15.29 13.02 -12.89
CA GLY A 213 -14.31 12.78 -13.95
C GLY A 213 -13.93 11.30 -14.10
N ARG A 214 -12.68 11.02 -14.47
CA ARG A 214 -12.17 9.68 -14.80
C ARG A 214 -11.64 8.95 -13.56
N THR A 215 -11.17 7.72 -13.76
CA THR A 215 -10.68 6.76 -12.75
C THR A 215 -9.15 6.77 -12.58
N ASP A 216 -8.45 7.72 -13.21
CA ASP A 216 -6.99 7.87 -13.13
C ASP A 216 -6.56 8.71 -11.92
N HIS A 217 -7.05 8.36 -10.74
CA HIS A 217 -6.66 9.02 -9.49
C HIS A 217 -6.64 8.04 -8.32
N GLY A 218 -5.88 8.36 -7.28
CA GLY A 218 -5.60 7.47 -6.16
C GLY A 218 -4.23 6.84 -6.28
N ILE A 219 -4.14 5.53 -6.09
CA ILE A 219 -2.91 4.72 -6.08
C ILE A 219 -2.89 3.77 -7.28
N GLY A 220 -1.72 3.65 -7.91
CA GLY A 220 -1.45 2.79 -9.05
C GLY A 220 -2.26 3.23 -10.26
N VAL A 221 -1.93 4.41 -10.78
CA VAL A 221 -2.71 5.10 -11.81
C VAL A 221 -2.13 4.81 -13.19
N THR A 222 -3.01 4.50 -14.17
CA THR A 222 -2.64 4.27 -15.57
C THR A 222 -3.59 4.98 -16.53
N THR A 223 -3.08 5.32 -17.71
CA THR A 223 -3.83 5.92 -18.82
C THR A 223 -3.78 5.11 -20.11
N ALA A 224 -3.46 3.81 -20.06
CA ALA A 224 -3.07 2.94 -21.17
C ALA A 224 -4.08 2.67 -22.32
N LYS A 225 -5.02 3.57 -22.65
CA LYS A 225 -6.19 3.38 -23.55
C LYS A 225 -7.18 2.32 -23.11
N LYS A 226 -6.69 1.21 -22.59
CA LYS A 226 -7.45 0.23 -21.82
C LYS A 226 -6.65 0.02 -20.55
N ALA A 227 -7.23 0.33 -19.39
CA ALA A 227 -6.45 0.27 -18.16
C ALA A 227 -5.84 -1.12 -17.98
N SER A 228 -4.51 -1.14 -17.84
CA SER A 228 -3.71 -2.34 -17.65
C SER A 228 -2.35 -1.91 -17.12
N PHE A 229 -1.51 -2.85 -16.71
CA PHE A 229 -0.09 -2.56 -16.45
C PHE A 229 0.72 -2.37 -17.74
N LYS A 230 0.20 -2.80 -18.89
CA LYS A 230 0.92 -2.60 -20.15
C LYS A 230 0.81 -1.14 -20.54
N LYS A 231 1.88 -0.40 -20.28
CA LYS A 231 2.01 0.98 -20.71
C LYS A 231 1.90 1.06 -22.24
N GLU A 232 1.11 2.02 -22.71
CA GLU A 232 1.10 2.39 -24.11
C GLU A 232 2.07 3.55 -24.39
N ASP A 233 2.62 3.59 -25.61
CA ASP A 233 3.57 4.62 -26.02
C ASP A 233 3.03 6.04 -25.77
N GLY A 234 3.84 6.84 -25.07
CA GLY A 234 3.53 8.23 -24.73
C GLY A 234 2.46 8.40 -23.65
N ARG A 235 1.95 7.31 -23.05
CA ARG A 235 0.94 7.39 -22.00
C ARG A 235 1.56 7.18 -20.62
N PRO A 236 1.30 8.08 -19.67
CA PRO A 236 1.89 8.02 -18.34
C PRO A 236 1.21 7.00 -17.40
N GLU A 237 1.99 6.56 -16.41
CA GLU A 237 1.58 5.77 -15.25
C GLU A 237 2.33 6.29 -14.03
N TYR A 238 1.68 6.25 -12.87
CA TYR A 238 2.21 6.79 -11.61
C TYR A 238 1.82 5.92 -10.43
N ASP A 239 2.64 5.95 -9.38
CA ASP A 239 2.34 5.24 -8.14
C ASP A 239 1.14 5.83 -7.44
N PHE A 240 0.96 7.15 -7.56
CA PHE A 240 -0.25 7.85 -7.14
C PHE A 240 -0.43 9.18 -7.88
N GLY A 241 -1.65 9.69 -7.95
CA GLY A 241 -1.94 10.91 -8.69
C GLY A 241 -3.39 11.41 -8.53
N ASN A 242 -3.62 12.70 -8.78
CA ASN A 242 -4.98 13.27 -8.89
C ASN A 242 -5.61 13.09 -10.29
N SER A 243 -4.80 12.70 -11.25
CA SER A 243 -5.07 12.55 -12.67
C SER A 243 -3.99 11.63 -13.23
N GLY A 244 -4.25 10.98 -14.36
CA GLY A 244 -3.21 10.26 -15.07
C GLY A 244 -2.32 11.18 -15.89
N TRP A 245 -2.74 12.44 -16.09
CA TRP A 245 -2.01 13.45 -16.85
C TRP A 245 -1.63 14.63 -15.97
N GLY A 246 -0.47 15.23 -16.26
CA GLY A 246 -0.01 16.47 -15.63
C GLY A 246 1.33 16.30 -14.91
N SER A 247 1.67 17.31 -14.11
CA SER A 247 2.79 17.21 -13.18
C SER A 247 2.34 16.50 -11.92
N HIS A 248 3.17 15.59 -11.43
CA HIS A 248 2.94 14.84 -10.20
C HIS A 248 4.01 15.19 -9.17
N THR A 249 3.60 15.27 -7.92
CA THR A 249 4.49 15.54 -6.79
C THR A 249 5.59 14.51 -6.73
N ARG A 250 6.79 15.00 -6.43
CA ARG A 250 7.98 14.19 -6.14
C ARG A 250 8.57 14.56 -4.79
N SER A 251 7.86 15.33 -3.97
CA SER A 251 8.37 15.80 -2.68
C SER A 251 8.06 14.87 -1.51
N TYR A 252 7.08 13.98 -1.66
CA TYR A 252 6.69 13.00 -0.66
C TYR A 252 6.18 11.72 -1.31
N SER A 253 6.07 10.68 -0.49
CA SER A 253 5.52 9.38 -0.84
C SER A 253 4.32 9.05 0.05
N LEU A 254 3.52 8.08 -0.38
CA LEU A 254 2.39 7.56 0.39
C LEU A 254 2.76 6.25 1.06
N ASN A 255 2.61 6.19 2.38
CA ASN A 255 2.81 4.98 3.18
C ASN A 255 1.49 4.25 3.37
N LEU A 256 1.49 2.94 3.16
CA LEU A 256 0.39 2.03 3.47
C LEU A 256 0.69 1.26 4.76
N TRP A 257 -0.34 1.17 5.61
CA TRP A 257 -0.28 0.45 6.87
C TRP A 257 -1.48 -0.49 7.00
N ILE A 258 -1.31 -1.64 7.64
CA ILE A 258 -2.36 -2.64 7.90
C ILE A 258 -2.65 -2.72 9.41
N LYS A 259 -3.91 -2.93 9.78
CA LYS A 259 -4.37 -3.14 11.17
C LYS A 259 -4.66 -4.59 11.50
#